data_AF-A0A9D6KJQ5-F1
#
_entry.id   AF-A0A9D6KJQ5-F1
#
_cell.length_a   1.000
_cell.length_b   1.000
_cell.length_c   1.000
_cell.angle_alpha   90.00
_cell.angle_beta   90.00
_cell.angle_gamma   90.00
#
_symmetry.space_group_name_H-M   'P 1'
#
loop_
_entity.id
_entity.type
_entity.pdbx_description
1 polymer ?
#
loop_
_entity_poly.entity_id
_entity_poly.type
_entity_poly.pdbx_seq_one_letter_code
_entity_poly.pdbx_strand_id
1 'polypeptide(L)'
;MSKVVQAVNAMIIHADLITGVIQGQDRGELFFLYKGKHKWSIRVDHSGEYYLWYYPGDAELADLAAYDDPDWGHTPIVTYKTSDIGTKEAQASFAELYGILKERIYGMNEVLDDIISDT
;
A
#
# COMPACT_ATOMS: atom_id res chain seq x y z
N MET A 1 -12.86 -14.99 6.88
CA MET A 1 -12.12 -13.79 6.42
C MET A 1 -10.66 -13.90 6.87
N SER A 2 -9.70 -13.77 5.95
CA SER A 2 -8.27 -13.90 6.27
C SER A 2 -7.79 -12.78 7.21
N LYS A 3 -6.79 -13.05 8.06
CA LYS A 3 -6.22 -12.04 8.98
C LYS A 3 -5.61 -10.85 8.24
N VAL A 4 -5.02 -11.06 7.06
CA VAL A 4 -4.47 -9.95 6.26
C VAL A 4 -5.57 -9.05 5.72
N VAL A 5 -6.71 -9.62 5.28
CA VAL A 5 -7.85 -8.82 4.82
C VAL A 5 -8.42 -7.99 5.97
N GLN A 6 -8.54 -8.56 7.16
CA GLN A 6 -8.93 -7.82 8.36
C GLN A 6 -7.95 -6.69 8.70
N ALA A 7 -6.64 -6.92 8.55
CA ALA A 7 -5.62 -5.89 8.77
C ALA A 7 -5.71 -4.77 7.73
N VAL A 8 -5.91 -5.08 6.46
CA VAL A 8 -6.11 -4.10 5.39
C VAL A 8 -7.37 -3.27 5.64
N ASN A 9 -8.48 -3.92 6.00
CA ASN A 9 -9.72 -3.23 6.38
C ASN A 9 -9.48 -2.28 7.56
N ALA A 10 -8.70 -2.69 8.55
CA ALA A 10 -8.34 -1.81 9.67
C ALA A 10 -7.45 -0.62 9.24
N MET A 11 -6.55 -0.81 8.27
CA MET A 11 -5.73 0.28 7.71
C MET A 11 -6.59 1.30 6.94
N ILE A 12 -7.62 0.83 6.23
CA ILE A 12 -8.58 1.68 5.52
C ILE A 12 -9.42 2.49 6.50
N ILE A 13 -10.02 1.82 7.49
CA ILE A 13 -10.87 2.45 8.51
C ILE A 13 -10.09 3.51 9.31
N HIS A 14 -8.81 3.25 9.58
CA HIS A 14 -7.91 4.15 10.29
C HIS A 14 -6.84 4.70 9.37
N ALA A 15 -7.25 5.20 8.20
CA ALA A 15 -6.32 5.72 7.19
C ALA A 15 -5.45 6.85 7.76
N ASP A 16 -5.93 7.64 8.72
CA ASP A 16 -5.16 8.67 9.43
C ASP A 16 -3.85 8.14 10.06
N LEU A 17 -3.78 6.85 10.38
CA LEU A 17 -2.57 6.19 10.90
C LEU A 17 -1.58 5.75 9.82
N ILE A 18 -1.94 5.90 8.54
CA ILE A 18 -1.03 5.74 7.41
C ILE A 18 -0.17 7.00 7.31
N THR A 19 1.15 6.84 7.21
CA THR A 19 2.10 7.96 7.14
C THR A 19 3.25 7.62 6.20
N GLY A 20 4.03 8.62 5.79
CA GLY A 20 5.26 8.39 5.01
C GLY A 20 4.99 7.67 3.69
N VAL A 21 3.92 8.02 2.98
CA VAL A 21 3.60 7.40 1.68
C VAL A 21 4.62 7.88 0.64
N ILE A 22 5.34 6.97 0.00
CA ILE A 22 6.37 7.27 -1.00
C ILE A 22 6.26 6.32 -2.20
N GLN A 23 6.62 6.83 -3.38
CA GLN A 23 6.65 6.07 -4.63
C GLN A 23 7.94 5.27 -4.70
N GLY A 24 7.85 3.97 -4.99
CA GLY A 24 9.02 3.14 -5.29
C GLY A 24 9.62 3.43 -6.67
N GLN A 25 10.79 2.86 -6.96
CA GLN A 25 11.41 2.92 -8.30
C GLN A 25 10.52 2.33 -9.38
N ASP A 26 9.82 1.23 -9.08
CA ASP A 26 8.80 0.68 -9.98
C ASP A 26 7.55 1.59 -9.98
N ARG A 27 7.14 2.03 -11.18
CA ARG A 27 5.99 2.91 -11.34
C ARG A 27 4.72 2.14 -11.00
N GLY A 28 4.16 2.43 -9.83
CA GLY A 28 2.93 1.81 -9.33
C GLY A 28 3.09 1.07 -8.00
N GLU A 29 4.32 0.90 -7.50
CA GLU A 29 4.50 0.44 -6.12
C GLU A 29 4.51 1.64 -5.16
N LEU A 30 3.65 1.57 -4.14
CA LEU A 30 3.52 2.59 -3.12
C LEU A 30 3.94 2.01 -1.78
N PHE A 31 4.95 2.62 -1.17
CA PHE A 31 5.45 2.30 0.15
C PHE A 31 4.79 3.21 1.18
N PHE A 32 4.54 2.68 2.39
CA PHE A 32 3.93 3.44 3.47
C PHE A 32 4.26 2.84 4.84
N LEU A 33 4.12 3.69 5.87
CA LEU A 33 4.11 3.26 7.27
C LEU A 33 2.67 3.19 7.76
N TYR A 34 2.36 2.17 8.55
CA TYR A 34 1.15 2.14 9.36
C TYR A 34 1.50 2.25 10.84
N LYS A 35 0.80 3.14 11.56
CA LYS A 35 1.06 3.51 12.96
C LYS A 35 2.50 4.00 13.20
N GLY A 36 3.10 4.62 12.17
CA GLY A 36 4.49 5.08 12.20
C GLY A 36 5.54 3.99 12.43
N LYS A 37 5.18 2.70 12.32
CA LYS A 37 6.07 1.58 12.67
C LYS A 37 6.11 0.49 11.61
N HIS A 38 4.96 0.08 11.11
CA HIS A 38 4.88 -1.09 10.24
C HIS A 38 5.10 -0.66 8.79
N LYS A 39 6.16 -1.19 8.16
CA LYS A 39 6.55 -0.88 6.78
C LYS A 39 5.82 -1.82 5.82
N TRP A 40 5.12 -1.24 4.86
CA TRP A 40 4.38 -1.95 3.85
C TRP A 40 4.61 -1.34 2.48
N SER A 41 4.41 -2.13 1.43
CA SER A 41 4.19 -1.61 0.10
C SER A 41 3.04 -2.34 -0.58
N ILE A 42 2.40 -1.68 -1.53
CA ILE A 42 1.35 -2.25 -2.35
C ILE A 42 1.54 -1.88 -3.80
N ARG A 43 1.27 -2.83 -4.70
CA ARG A 43 1.28 -2.63 -6.15
C ARG A 43 0.10 -3.36 -6.77
N VAL A 44 -0.36 -2.83 -7.90
CA VAL A 44 -1.27 -3.52 -8.81
C VAL A 44 -0.57 -3.77 -10.14
N ASP A 45 -0.70 -4.97 -10.68
CA ASP A 45 -0.17 -5.29 -12.01
C ASP A 45 -1.18 -5.00 -13.12
N HIS A 46 -0.76 -5.21 -14.38
CA HIS A 46 -1.62 -4.97 -15.55
C HIS A 46 -2.85 -5.89 -15.64
N SER A 47 -2.85 -7.02 -14.92
CA SER A 47 -4.01 -7.91 -14.84
C SER A 47 -5.02 -7.47 -13.77
N GLY A 48 -4.70 -6.44 -12.99
CA GLY A 48 -5.51 -5.97 -11.87
C GLY A 48 -5.28 -6.76 -10.58
N GLU A 49 -4.25 -7.62 -10.52
CA GLU A 49 -3.88 -8.36 -9.33
C GLU A 49 -3.11 -7.45 -8.37
N TYR A 50 -3.50 -7.48 -7.09
CA TYR A 50 -2.84 -6.70 -6.05
C TYR A 50 -1.86 -7.54 -5.25
N TYR A 51 -0.71 -6.92 -4.98
CA TYR A 51 0.37 -7.47 -4.16
C TYR A 51 0.58 -6.53 -2.99
N LEU A 52 0.59 -7.07 -1.78
CA LEU A 52 0.89 -6.36 -0.55
C LEU A 52 2.10 -7.02 0.11
N TRP A 53 3.12 -6.24 0.40
CA TRP A 53 4.34 -6.70 1.06
C TRP A 53 4.49 -6.08 2.44
N TYR A 54 4.96 -6.89 3.38
CA TYR A 54 5.36 -6.45 4.72
C TYR A 54 6.85 -6.64 4.92
N TYR A 55 7.50 -5.63 5.50
CA TYR A 55 8.94 -5.60 5.74
C TYR A 55 9.23 -5.64 7.25
N PRO A 56 9.48 -6.82 7.83
CA PRO A 56 9.81 -6.95 9.26
C PRO A 56 11.23 -6.52 9.63
N GLY A 57 12.10 -6.31 8.64
CA GLY A 57 13.50 -5.93 8.87
C GLY A 57 13.68 -4.49 9.35
N ASP A 58 14.94 -4.12 9.56
CA ASP A 58 15.31 -2.81 10.13
C ASP A 58 15.53 -1.72 9.06
N ALA A 59 15.50 -2.06 7.78
CA ALA A 59 15.65 -1.09 6.68
C ALA A 59 14.62 0.04 6.77
N GLU A 60 15.03 1.27 6.54
CA GLU A 60 14.12 2.42 6.54
C GLU A 60 13.21 2.37 5.32
N LEU A 61 12.03 3.00 5.42
CA LEU A 61 11.07 2.97 4.31
C LEU A 61 11.64 3.58 3.02
N ALA A 62 12.43 4.66 3.17
CA ALA A 62 13.07 5.33 2.03
C ALA A 62 14.10 4.44 1.33
N ASP A 63 14.84 3.63 2.08
CA ASP A 63 15.81 2.68 1.50
C ASP A 63 15.06 1.62 0.69
N LEU A 64 14.01 1.05 1.27
CA LEU A 64 13.16 0.05 0.60
C LEU A 64 12.55 0.57 -0.71
N ALA A 65 12.10 1.83 -0.73
CA ALA A 65 11.54 2.44 -1.93
C ALA A 65 12.59 2.73 -3.02
N ALA A 66 13.86 2.80 -2.64
CA ALA A 66 14.98 3.04 -3.54
C ALA A 66 15.60 1.77 -4.13
N TYR A 67 15.25 0.58 -3.59
CA TYR A 67 15.80 -0.70 -4.04
C TYR A 67 15.51 -1.00 -5.50
N ASP A 68 16.49 -1.60 -6.17
CA ASP A 68 16.33 -2.24 -7.47
C ASP A 68 16.16 -3.76 -7.33
N ASP A 69 15.85 -4.46 -8.43
CA ASP A 69 15.62 -5.92 -8.45
C ASP A 69 16.71 -6.74 -7.70
N PRO A 70 18.02 -6.48 -7.89
CA PRO A 70 19.10 -7.10 -7.12
C PRO A 70 19.03 -6.95 -5.60
N ASP A 71 18.62 -5.78 -5.09
CA ASP A 71 18.66 -5.44 -3.67
C ASP A 71 17.65 -6.22 -2.81
N TRP A 72 16.62 -6.79 -3.44
CA TRP A 72 15.60 -7.57 -2.73
C TRP A 72 16.08 -8.93 -2.22
N GLY A 73 17.19 -9.46 -2.74
CA GLY A 73 17.63 -10.84 -2.50
C GLY A 73 17.90 -11.21 -1.03
N HIS A 74 18.15 -10.22 -0.17
CA HIS A 74 18.44 -10.43 1.26
C HIS A 74 17.41 -9.79 2.20
N THR A 75 16.40 -9.12 1.64
CA THR A 75 15.42 -8.39 2.43
C THR A 75 14.35 -9.37 2.93
N PRO A 76 14.11 -9.45 4.25
CA PRO A 76 12.99 -10.22 4.78
C PRO A 76 11.68 -9.58 4.32
N ILE A 77 10.83 -10.36 3.62
CA ILE A 77 9.56 -9.89 3.07
C ILE A 77 8.49 -10.94 3.29
N VAL A 78 7.29 -10.50 3.66
CA VAL A 78 6.07 -11.33 3.63
C VAL A 78 5.16 -10.81 2.54
N THR A 79 4.79 -11.68 1.60
CA THR A 79 3.98 -11.32 0.43
C THR A 79 2.56 -11.85 0.57
N TYR A 80 1.58 -11.00 0.23
CA TYR A 80 0.18 -11.36 0.10
C TYR A 80 -0.32 -10.99 -1.29
N LYS A 81 -1.02 -11.91 -1.94
CA LYS A 81 -1.64 -11.71 -3.24
C LYS A 81 -3.14 -11.90 -3.15
N THR A 82 -3.92 -11.09 -3.86
CA THR A 82 -5.38 -11.22 -3.88
C THR A 82 -5.84 -12.57 -4.44
N SER A 83 -5.13 -13.10 -5.44
CA SER A 83 -5.31 -14.43 -6.03
C SER A 83 -5.05 -15.57 -5.05
N ASP A 84 -4.01 -15.48 -4.22
CA ASP A 84 -3.71 -16.47 -3.17
C ASP A 84 -4.80 -16.49 -2.09
N ILE A 85 -5.38 -15.33 -1.78
CA ILE A 85 -6.48 -15.21 -0.80
C ILE A 85 -7.82 -15.68 -1.41
N GLY A 86 -8.03 -15.43 -2.71
CA GLY A 86 -9.12 -16.01 -3.50
C GLY A 86 -10.52 -15.48 -3.16
N THR A 87 -10.65 -14.27 -2.60
CA THR A 87 -11.96 -13.70 -2.25
C THR A 87 -12.21 -12.34 -2.92
N LYS A 88 -13.47 -12.07 -3.28
CA LYS A 88 -13.88 -10.75 -3.80
C LYS A 88 -13.62 -9.62 -2.81
N GLU A 89 -13.76 -9.92 -1.52
CA GLU A 89 -13.46 -8.97 -0.45
C GLU A 89 -11.97 -8.56 -0.47
N ALA A 90 -11.05 -9.53 -0.57
CA ALA A 90 -9.62 -9.21 -0.66
C ALA A 90 -9.32 -8.27 -1.83
N GLN A 91 -9.90 -8.53 -3.01
CA GLN A 91 -9.76 -7.68 -4.19
C GLN A 91 -10.26 -6.25 -3.92
N ALA A 92 -11.45 -6.11 -3.32
CA ALA A 92 -12.05 -4.82 -3.02
C ALA A 92 -11.22 -4.05 -1.98
N SER A 93 -10.85 -4.70 -0.88
CA SER A 93 -10.07 -4.08 0.21
C SER A 93 -8.69 -3.63 -0.27
N PHE A 94 -7.98 -4.44 -1.05
CA PHE A 94 -6.64 -4.05 -1.54
C PHE A 94 -6.73 -2.90 -2.55
N ALA A 95 -7.76 -2.92 -3.41
CA ALA A 95 -8.03 -1.82 -4.34
C ALA A 95 -8.35 -0.50 -3.63
N GLU A 96 -9.17 -0.54 -2.58
CA GLU A 96 -9.51 0.62 -1.77
C GLU A 96 -8.28 1.19 -1.04
N LEU A 97 -7.48 0.34 -0.39
CA LEU A 97 -6.22 0.76 0.23
C LEU A 97 -5.28 1.41 -0.79
N TYR A 98 -5.13 0.81 -1.98
CA TYR A 98 -4.30 1.38 -3.05
C TYR A 98 -4.83 2.73 -3.54
N GLY A 99 -6.15 2.92 -3.60
CA GLY A 99 -6.80 4.19 -3.89
C GLY A 99 -6.42 5.28 -2.88
N ILE A 100 -6.61 5.00 -1.59
CA ILE A 100 -6.27 5.92 -0.48
C ILE A 100 -4.80 6.35 -0.54
N LEU A 101 -3.89 5.41 -0.83
CA LEU A 101 -2.46 5.70 -0.93
C LEU A 101 -2.13 6.58 -2.14
N LYS A 102 -2.78 6.36 -3.29
CA LYS A 102 -2.65 7.22 -4.47
C LYS A 102 -3.19 8.63 -4.19
N GLU A 103 -4.34 8.73 -3.52
CA GLU A 103 -4.90 10.03 -3.17
C GLU A 103 -3.94 10.85 -2.31
N ARG A 104 -3.28 10.19 -1.35
CA ARG A 104 -2.25 10.83 -0.51
C ARG A 104 -1.02 11.27 -1.28
N ILE A 105 -0.47 10.39 -2.12
CA ILE A 105 0.79 10.69 -2.79
C ILE A 105 0.66 11.79 -3.83
N TYR A 106 -0.52 11.91 -4.45
CA TYR A 106 -0.80 12.94 -5.46
C TYR A 106 -1.52 14.17 -4.90
N GLY A 107 -1.76 14.23 -3.59
CA GLY A 107 -2.49 15.36 -2.98
C GLY A 107 -3.93 15.48 -3.47
N MET A 108 -4.56 14.37 -3.89
CA MET A 108 -5.89 14.40 -4.50
C MET A 108 -6.98 14.83 -3.52
N ASN A 109 -6.79 14.64 -2.22
CA ASN A 109 -7.79 15.07 -1.24
C ASN A 109 -8.07 16.58 -1.35
N GLU A 110 -7.03 17.40 -1.46
CA GLU A 110 -7.20 18.86 -1.63
C GLU A 110 -7.91 19.20 -2.94
N VAL A 111 -7.55 18.50 -4.03
CA VAL A 111 -8.17 18.67 -5.35
C VAL A 111 -9.66 18.27 -5.31
N LEU A 112 -10.00 17.18 -4.64
CA LEU A 112 -11.37 16.70 -4.52
C LEU A 112 -12.20 17.59 -3.61
N ASP A 113 -11.63 18.05 -2.49
CA ASP A 113 -12.28 18.98 -1.58
C ASP A 113 -12.62 20.31 -2.28
N ASP A 114 -11.70 20.83 -3.10
CA ASP A 114 -11.91 22.02 -3.94
C ASP A 114 -13.12 21.82 -4.88
N ILE A 115 -13.15 20.71 -5.62
CA ILE A 115 -14.26 20.36 -6.54
C ILE A 115 -15.60 20.22 -5.81
N ILE A 116 -15.61 19.60 -4.62
CA ILE A 116 -16.83 19.40 -3.84
C ILE A 116 -17.35 20.74 -3.29
N SER A 117 -16.45 21.65 -2.92
CA SER A 117 -16.82 22.94 -2.35
C SER A 117 -17.51 23.90 -3.33
N ASP A 118 -17.43 23.62 -4.64
CA ASP A 118 -18.13 24.34 -5.70
C ASP A 118 -19.62 23.96 -5.85
N THR A 119 -20.16 23.10 -4.97
CA THR A 119 -21.56 22.62 -4.98
C THR A 119 -22.42 23.24 -3.89
#